data_AF-A0A9E5I2U6-F1
#
_entry.id   AF-A0A9E5I2U6-F1
#
_cell.length_a   1.000
_cell.length_b   1.000
_cell.length_c   1.000
_cell.angle_alpha   90.00
_cell.angle_beta   90.00
_cell.angle_gamma   90.00
#
_symmetry.space_group_name_H-M   'P 1'
#
loop_
_entity.id
_entity.type
_entity.pdbx_description
1 polymer ?
#
loop_
_entity_poly.entity_id
_entity_poly.type
_entity_poly.pdbx_seq_one_letter_code
_entity_poly.pdbx_strand_id
1 'polypeptide(L)'
;RSGLSGMVELKVHVNGSFMYNQRSDGLIVSTPTGSTAYALSAGGPILHPRVPGIVLVPIAPHALSNRPIVLAQESQITIEVAGGREVIVNFDMQSLTKLQIGDRVEVKRSDKSICLLHPLGHSDYQTLREKLHWNEYPSTF
;
A
#
# COMPACT_ATOMS: atom_id res chain seq x y z
N ARG A 1 -4.03 10.89 -28.09
CA ARG A 1 -5.21 11.59 -27.52
C ARG A 1 -5.00 11.63 -26.01
N SER A 2 -4.75 12.82 -25.45
CA SER A 2 -4.53 13.05 -24.02
C SER A 2 -5.86 12.90 -23.25
N GLY A 3 -6.14 11.68 -22.77
CA GLY A 3 -7.22 11.47 -21.81
C GLY A 3 -6.75 12.00 -20.46
N LEU A 4 -7.45 13.00 -19.92
CA LEU A 4 -7.26 13.44 -18.53
C LEU A 4 -7.26 12.21 -17.62
N SER A 5 -6.15 12.01 -16.90
CA SER A 5 -6.05 11.07 -15.78
C SER A 5 -7.26 11.30 -14.87
N GLY A 6 -8.16 10.32 -14.85
CA GLY A 6 -9.38 10.40 -14.07
C GLY A 6 -9.12 9.78 -12.71
N MET A 7 -9.06 10.61 -11.68
CA MET A 7 -9.08 10.19 -10.28
C MET A 7 -10.06 9.03 -10.07
N VAL A 8 -9.62 7.96 -9.41
CA VAL A 8 -10.48 6.81 -9.09
C VAL A 8 -11.31 7.12 -7.85
N GLU A 9 -12.56 6.69 -7.87
CA GLU A 9 -13.45 6.69 -6.73
C GLU A 9 -13.58 5.25 -6.19
N LEU A 10 -13.15 5.05 -4.95
CA LEU A 10 -13.08 3.76 -4.29
C LEU A 10 -13.95 3.76 -3.04
N LYS A 11 -14.70 2.69 -2.82
CA LYS A 11 -15.42 2.46 -1.56
C LYS A 11 -14.72 1.34 -0.79
N VAL A 12 -14.22 1.65 0.41
CA VAL A 12 -13.40 0.74 1.22
C VAL A 12 -14.21 0.23 2.40
N HIS A 13 -14.20 -1.09 2.59
CA HIS A 13 -14.76 -1.76 3.76
C HIS A 13 -13.68 -2.61 4.43
N VAL A 14 -13.73 -2.70 5.76
CA VAL A 14 -12.85 -3.54 6.57
C VAL A 14 -13.73 -4.44 7.43
N ASN A 15 -13.54 -5.75 7.32
CA ASN A 15 -14.34 -6.77 8.02
C ASN A 15 -15.85 -6.56 7.83
N GLY A 16 -16.26 -6.25 6.59
CA GLY A 16 -17.66 -5.95 6.24
C GLY A 16 -18.17 -4.58 6.70
N SER A 17 -17.44 -3.85 7.52
CA SER A 17 -17.82 -2.51 7.97
C SER A 17 -17.36 -1.45 6.98
N PHE A 18 -18.24 -0.53 6.61
CA PHE A 18 -17.88 0.62 5.78
C PHE A 18 -16.85 1.49 6.50
N MET A 19 -15.74 1.77 5.82
CA MET A 19 -14.66 2.59 6.36
C MET A 19 -14.72 4.01 5.79
N TYR A 20 -14.56 4.17 4.47
CA TYR A 20 -14.66 5.47 3.80
C TYR A 20 -14.83 5.32 2.27
N ASN A 21 -15.21 6.44 1.63
CA ASN A 21 -15.08 6.63 0.19
C ASN A 21 -13.83 7.47 -0.10
N GLN A 22 -13.03 7.05 -1.07
CA GLN A 22 -11.81 7.73 -1.50
C GLN A 22 -11.98 8.29 -2.89
N ARG A 23 -11.49 9.51 -3.10
CA ARG A 23 -11.19 10.03 -4.42
C ARG A 23 -9.71 10.40 -4.46
N SER A 24 -8.94 9.72 -5.30
CA SER A 24 -7.48 9.74 -5.31
C SER A 24 -6.91 9.21 -6.64
N ASP A 25 -5.61 9.35 -6.87
CA ASP A 25 -4.95 8.65 -7.98
C ASP A 25 -4.93 7.13 -7.78
N GLY A 26 -5.02 6.67 -6.53
CA GLY A 26 -5.16 5.24 -6.21
C GLY A 26 -5.07 4.95 -4.72
N LEU A 27 -5.09 3.67 -4.39
CA LEU A 27 -4.92 3.15 -3.03
C LEU A 27 -3.89 2.01 -3.07
N ILE A 28 -2.88 2.11 -2.22
CA ILE A 28 -1.89 1.04 -2.02
C ILE A 28 -2.34 0.20 -0.84
N VAL A 29 -2.33 -1.12 -1.01
CA VAL A 29 -2.47 -2.10 0.07
C VAL A 29 -1.13 -2.81 0.19
N SER A 30 -0.48 -2.72 1.35
CA SER A 30 0.90 -3.16 1.51
C SER A 30 1.07 -4.11 2.70
N THR A 31 1.94 -5.12 2.52
CA THR A 31 2.45 -5.95 3.60
C THR A 31 3.54 -5.20 4.38
N PRO A 32 4.00 -5.70 5.54
CA PRO A 32 5.12 -5.08 6.25
C PRO A 32 6.38 -5.00 5.39
N THR A 33 6.68 -6.05 4.60
CA THR A 33 7.79 -6.06 3.63
C THR A 33 7.61 -5.03 2.53
N GLY A 34 6.38 -4.84 2.01
CA GLY A 34 6.08 -3.83 0.99
C GLY A 34 6.04 -2.39 1.53
N SER A 35 6.07 -2.18 2.85
CA SER A 35 5.96 -0.86 3.47
C SER A 35 7.12 0.06 3.08
N THR A 36 8.29 -0.50 2.78
CA THR A 36 9.49 0.20 2.32
C THR A 36 9.55 0.37 0.79
N ALA A 37 8.55 -0.11 0.05
CA ALA A 37 8.47 0.01 -1.40
C ALA A 37 7.57 1.20 -1.78
N TYR A 38 6.61 1.02 -2.70
CA TYR A 38 5.79 2.13 -3.18
C TYR A 38 4.96 2.80 -2.08
N ALA A 39 4.58 2.04 -1.04
CA ALA A 39 3.91 2.58 0.15
C ALA A 39 4.74 3.68 0.82
N LEU A 40 6.07 3.52 0.92
CA LEU A 40 6.97 4.53 1.49
C LEU A 40 6.96 5.82 0.65
N SER A 41 7.06 5.68 -0.68
CA SER A 41 7.04 6.82 -1.60
C SER A 41 5.72 7.60 -1.55
N ALA A 42 4.61 6.91 -1.25
CA ALA A 42 3.29 7.53 -1.09
C ALA A 42 3.04 8.10 0.33
N GLY A 43 4.06 8.12 1.20
CA GLY A 43 3.97 8.66 2.56
C GLY A 43 3.42 7.69 3.61
N GLY A 44 3.39 6.40 3.30
CA GLY A 44 3.06 5.35 4.26
C GLY A 44 4.17 5.12 5.31
N PRO A 45 3.84 4.57 6.49
CA PRO A 45 4.81 4.25 7.52
C PRO A 45 5.69 3.06 7.11
N ILE A 46 6.94 3.04 7.58
CA ILE A 46 7.80 1.85 7.55
C ILE A 46 7.35 0.90 8.65
N LEU A 47 7.06 -0.35 8.30
CA LEU A 47 6.77 -1.43 9.24
C LEU A 47 7.94 -2.39 9.29
N HIS A 48 8.31 -2.80 10.50
CA HIS A 48 9.26 -3.90 10.66
C HIS A 48 8.66 -5.20 10.07
N PRO A 49 9.41 -6.06 9.35
CA PRO A 49 8.87 -7.26 8.68
C PRO A 49 8.10 -8.22 9.60
N ARG A 50 8.37 -8.17 10.91
CA ARG A 50 7.72 -8.98 11.96
C ARG A 50 6.42 -8.38 12.52
N VAL A 51 6.05 -7.16 12.17
CA VAL A 51 4.81 -6.53 12.64
C VAL A 51 3.64 -7.13 11.86
N PRO A 52 2.69 -7.82 12.52
CA PRO A 52 1.54 -8.39 11.83
C PRO A 52 0.55 -7.29 11.45
N GLY A 53 0.57 -6.84 10.20
CA GLY A 53 -0.38 -5.83 9.73
C GLY A 53 -0.46 -5.67 8.23
N ILE A 54 -1.50 -4.97 7.79
CA ILE A 54 -1.71 -4.54 6.41
C ILE A 54 -1.79 -3.02 6.42
N VAL A 55 -1.05 -2.35 5.55
CA VAL A 55 -1.03 -0.88 5.45
C VAL A 55 -1.91 -0.44 4.29
N LEU A 56 -2.82 0.49 4.53
CA LEU A 56 -3.54 1.22 3.49
C LEU A 56 -2.92 2.60 3.33
N VAL A 57 -2.49 2.96 2.12
CA VAL A 57 -1.85 4.25 1.82
C VAL A 57 -2.54 4.88 0.59
N PRO A 58 -3.25 6.00 0.75
CA PRO A 58 -3.85 6.70 -0.39
C PRO A 58 -2.77 7.38 -1.25
N ILE A 59 -2.91 7.34 -2.57
CA ILE A 59 -2.03 8.06 -3.50
C ILE A 59 -2.69 9.38 -3.87
N ALA A 60 -2.09 10.50 -3.48
CA ALA A 60 -2.60 11.85 -3.76
C ALA A 60 -4.13 11.99 -3.48
N PRO A 61 -4.60 11.71 -2.25
CA PRO A 61 -6.03 11.83 -1.95
C PRO A 61 -6.49 13.27 -2.06
N HIS A 62 -7.66 13.48 -2.66
CA HIS A 62 -8.28 14.81 -2.74
C HIS A 62 -8.79 15.30 -1.36
N ALA A 63 -9.06 14.37 -0.44
CA ALA A 63 -9.46 14.69 0.92
C ALA A 63 -8.24 15.02 1.80
N LEU A 64 -8.23 16.20 2.42
CA LEU A 64 -7.12 16.67 3.27
C LEU A 64 -6.90 15.86 4.55
N SER A 65 -7.92 15.12 5.01
CA SER A 65 -7.90 14.33 6.24
C SER A 65 -7.52 12.87 6.03
N ASN A 66 -7.43 12.38 4.79
CA ASN A 66 -7.11 10.98 4.53
C ASN A 66 -5.64 10.70 4.89
N ARG A 67 -5.40 9.69 5.72
CA ARG A 67 -4.07 9.33 6.25
C ARG A 67 -3.83 7.84 6.11
N PRO A 68 -2.56 7.41 5.94
CA PRO A 68 -2.22 6.00 6.01
C PRO A 68 -2.70 5.37 7.32
N ILE A 69 -3.15 4.13 7.25
CA ILE A 69 -3.56 3.35 8.43
C ILE A 69 -2.95 1.95 8.37
N VAL A 70 -2.61 1.41 9.54
CA VAL A 70 -2.23 0.01 9.70
C VAL A 70 -3.42 -0.74 10.29
N LEU A 71 -3.86 -1.78 9.59
CA LEU A 71 -4.91 -2.70 10.02
C LEU A 71 -4.29 -4.01 10.50
N ALA A 72 -5.03 -4.76 11.32
CA ALA A 72 -4.61 -6.10 11.74
C ALA A 72 -4.45 -7.02 10.52
N GLN A 73 -3.46 -7.92 10.53
CA GLN A 73 -3.19 -8.81 9.39
C GLN A 73 -4.37 -9.75 9.06
N GLU A 74 -5.24 -10.04 10.03
CA GLU A 74 -6.44 -10.86 9.86
C GLU A 74 -7.59 -10.12 9.17
N SER A 75 -7.43 -8.81 8.94
CA SER A 75 -8.49 -7.99 8.36
C SER A 75 -8.80 -8.42 6.93
N GLN A 76 -10.09 -8.47 6.60
CA GLN A 76 -10.59 -8.64 5.25
C GLN A 76 -10.97 -7.27 4.70
N ILE A 77 -10.31 -6.85 3.63
CA ILE A 77 -10.47 -5.51 3.06
C ILE A 77 -11.16 -5.68 1.71
N THR A 78 -12.31 -5.02 1.53
CA THR A 78 -13.02 -4.98 0.26
C THR A 78 -12.92 -3.58 -0.33
N ILE A 79 -12.38 -3.48 -1.53
CA ILE A 79 -12.24 -2.22 -2.28
C ILE A 79 -13.13 -2.33 -3.51
N GLU A 80 -14.20 -1.54 -3.55
CA GLU A 80 -15.10 -1.46 -4.69
C GLU A 80 -14.76 -0.25 -5.56
N VAL A 81 -14.73 -0.44 -6.87
CA VAL A 81 -14.56 0.66 -7.84
C VAL A 81 -15.91 1.34 -8.03
N ALA A 82 -16.11 2.47 -7.35
CA ALA A 82 -17.33 3.26 -7.45
C ALA A 82 -17.34 4.20 -8.66
N GLY A 83 -16.17 4.56 -9.17
CA GLY A 83 -16.03 5.44 -10.34
C GLY A 83 -14.58 5.60 -10.80
N GLY A 84 -14.38 6.07 -12.02
CA GLY A 84 -13.06 6.25 -12.62
C GLY A 84 -13.03 5.78 -14.07
N ARG A 85 -11.92 6.05 -14.77
CA ARG A 85 -11.67 5.57 -16.13
C ARG A 85 -10.39 4.76 -16.16
N GLU A 86 -10.40 3.63 -16.86
CA GLU A 86 -9.22 2.77 -17.04
C GLU A 86 -8.56 2.37 -15.71
N VAL A 87 -9.38 2.00 -14.72
CA VAL A 87 -8.89 1.57 -13.41
C VAL A 87 -8.13 0.25 -13.56
N ILE A 88 -6.95 0.18 -12.95
CA ILE A 88 -6.09 -1.01 -12.98
C ILE A 88 -5.70 -1.33 -11.54
N VAL A 89 -5.75 -2.62 -11.20
CA VAL A 89 -5.08 -3.16 -10.02
C VAL A 89 -3.76 -3.79 -10.45
N ASN A 90 -2.71 -3.57 -9.67
CA ASN A 90 -1.39 -4.12 -9.90
C ASN A 90 -0.90 -4.86 -8.64
N PHE A 91 -0.36 -6.05 -8.82
CA PHE A 91 0.19 -6.90 -7.76
C PHE A 91 1.71 -6.99 -7.93
N ASP A 92 2.44 -6.44 -6.95
CA ASP A 92 3.91 -6.40 -6.89
C ASP A 92 4.61 -5.89 -8.16
N MET A 93 3.93 -5.03 -8.95
CA MET A 93 4.40 -4.53 -10.25
C MET A 93 4.66 -5.63 -11.30
N GLN A 94 4.15 -6.84 -11.07
CA GLN A 94 4.39 -8.01 -11.94
C GLN A 94 3.15 -8.39 -12.75
N SER A 95 1.96 -8.19 -12.19
CA SER A 95 0.70 -8.54 -12.85
C SER A 95 -0.30 -7.40 -12.71
N LEU A 96 -1.02 -7.13 -13.80
CA LEU A 96 -1.99 -6.06 -13.90
C LEU A 96 -3.33 -6.60 -14.36
N THR A 97 -4.42 -6.08 -13.82
CA THR A 97 -5.78 -6.43 -14.22
C THR A 97 -6.61 -5.16 -14.33
N LYS A 98 -7.32 -5.00 -15.45
CA LYS A 98 -8.26 -3.88 -15.62
C LYS A 98 -9.51 -4.15 -14.80
N LEU A 99 -9.97 -3.13 -14.09
CA LEU A 99 -11.19 -3.17 -13.30
C LEU A 99 -12.27 -2.30 -13.96
N GLN A 100 -13.51 -2.74 -13.83
CA GLN A 100 -14.70 -2.01 -14.23
C GLN A 100 -15.38 -1.40 -13.00
N ILE A 101 -16.25 -0.42 -13.24
CA ILE A 101 -17.09 0.14 -12.19
C ILE A 101 -18.01 -0.96 -11.65
N GLY A 102 -18.07 -1.10 -10.33
CA GLY A 102 -18.77 -2.17 -9.63
C GLY A 102 -17.91 -3.39 -9.28
N ASP A 103 -16.71 -3.52 -9.87
CA ASP A 103 -15.79 -4.61 -9.48
C ASP A 103 -15.30 -4.42 -8.05
N ARG A 104 -15.03 -5.56 -7.39
CA ARG A 104 -14.54 -5.63 -6.02
C ARG A 104 -13.22 -6.36 -5.94
N VAL A 105 -12.25 -5.73 -5.31
CA VAL A 105 -10.97 -6.33 -4.93
C VAL A 105 -11.04 -6.73 -3.46
N GLU A 106 -10.90 -8.02 -3.20
CA GLU A 106 -10.83 -8.56 -1.85
C GLU A 106 -9.38 -8.85 -1.47
N VAL A 107 -8.92 -8.23 -0.39
CA VAL A 107 -7.59 -8.42 0.16
C VAL A 107 -7.70 -9.07 1.53
N LYS A 108 -7.01 -10.20 1.69
CA LYS A 108 -6.86 -10.92 2.96
C LYS A 108 -5.47 -11.52 3.05
N ARG A 109 -5.04 -11.86 4.26
CA ARG A 109 -3.84 -12.66 4.46
C ARG A 109 -3.97 -14.01 3.73
N SER A 110 -2.92 -14.37 3.00
CA SER A 110 -2.78 -15.69 2.34
C SER A 110 -2.49 -16.77 3.37
N ASP A 111 -3.04 -17.97 3.16
CA ASP A 111 -2.70 -19.18 3.93
C ASP A 111 -1.27 -19.68 3.65
N LYS A 112 -0.65 -19.18 2.57
CA LYS A 112 0.73 -19.45 2.20
C LYS A 112 1.62 -18.27 2.54
N SER A 113 2.69 -18.52 3.31
CA SER A 113 3.74 -17.56 3.61
C SER A 113 5.03 -17.87 2.86
N ILE A 114 5.81 -16.84 2.55
CA ILE A 114 7.18 -17.00 2.06
C ILE A 114 8.15 -17.20 3.23
N CYS A 115 9.11 -18.11 3.08
CA CYS A 115 10.24 -18.24 3.98
C CYS A 115 11.44 -17.50 3.37
N LEU A 116 11.91 -16.46 4.06
CA LEU A 116 13.09 -15.71 3.65
C LEU A 116 14.30 -16.19 4.47
N LEU A 117 15.37 -16.57 3.77
CA LEU A 117 16.63 -16.95 4.39
C LEU A 117 17.55 -15.73 4.44
N HIS A 118 18.13 -15.50 5.62
CA HIS A 118 19.04 -14.40 5.87
C HIS A 118 20.44 -14.92 6.22
N PRO A 119 21.51 -14.24 5.76
CA PRO A 119 22.86 -14.55 6.21
C PRO A 119 23.02 -14.39 7.73
N LEU A 120 24.01 -15.08 8.30
CA LEU A 120 24.39 -14.87 9.69
C LEU A 120 24.78 -13.40 9.92
N GLY A 121 24.22 -12.79 10.95
CA GLY A 121 24.44 -11.38 11.27
C GLY A 121 23.54 -10.39 10.52
N HIS A 122 22.56 -10.86 9.73
CA HIS A 122 21.58 -9.98 9.09
C HIS A 122 20.84 -9.08 10.10
N SER A 123 20.66 -7.81 9.73
CA SER A 123 19.97 -6.82 10.52
C SER A 123 19.12 -5.92 9.63
N ASP A 124 17.80 -6.01 9.79
CA ASP A 124 16.84 -5.15 9.06
C ASP A 124 17.15 -3.66 9.30
N TYR A 125 17.61 -3.31 10.51
CA TYR A 125 18.00 -1.94 10.85
C TYR A 125 19.26 -1.49 10.12
N GLN A 126 20.24 -2.37 9.90
CA GLN A 126 21.41 -2.05 9.10
C GLN A 126 21.01 -1.79 7.65
N THR A 127 20.17 -2.64 7.06
CA THR A 127 19.63 -2.44 5.72
C THR A 127 18.90 -1.10 5.61
N LEU A 128 18.08 -0.73 6.59
CA LEU A 128 17.39 0.57 6.61
C LEU A 128 18.38 1.75 6.63
N ARG A 129 19.42 1.70 7.48
CA ARG A 129 20.44 2.76 7.53
C ARG A 129 21.16 2.91 6.19
N GLU A 130 21.58 1.79 5.59
CA GLU A 130 22.31 1.78 4.31
C GLU A 130 21.45 2.22 3.13
N LYS A 131 20.16 1.85 3.11
CA LYS A 131 19.26 2.15 1.98
C LYS A 131 18.59 3.51 2.07
N LEU A 132 18.34 4.01 3.28
CA LEU A 132 17.65 5.29 3.52
C LEU A 132 18.57 6.37 4.06
N HIS A 133 19.87 6.10 4.19
CA HIS A 133 20.87 7.04 4.72
C HIS A 133 20.49 7.59 6.10
N TRP A 134 19.85 6.74 6.95
CA TRP A 134 19.15 7.17 8.17
C TRP A 134 20.07 7.56 9.35
N ASN A 135 21.36 7.73 9.09
CA ASN A 135 22.37 8.14 10.04
C ASN A 135 23.45 9.04 9.40
N GLU A 136 23.22 9.52 8.17
CA GLU A 136 24.11 10.47 7.53
C GLU A 136 23.85 11.86 8.10
N TYR A 137 24.90 12.45 8.67
CA TYR A 137 24.89 13.87 8.99
C TYR A 137 25.09 14.65 7.68
N PRO A 138 24.45 15.83 7.52
CA PRO A 138 24.72 16.67 6.36
C PRO A 138 26.22 16.90 6.28
N SER A 139 26.86 16.42 5.21
CA SER A 139 28.24 16.78 4.92
C SER A 139 28.27 18.28 4.67
N THR A 140 28.94 19.03 5.55
CA THR A 140 29.16 20.47 5.38
C THR A 140 29.70 20.74 3.98
N PHE A 141 29.06 21.68 3.27
CA PHE A 141 29.38 22.08 1.90
C PHE A 141 30.85 22.44 1.69
#